data_AF-A0A550GZK9-F1
#
_entry.id   AF-A0A550GZK9-F1
#
_cell.length_a   1.000
_cell.length_b   1.000
_cell.length_c   1.000
_cell.angle_alpha   90.00
_cell.angle_beta   90.00
_cell.angle_gamma   90.00
#
_symmetry.space_group_name_H-M   'P 1'
#
loop_
_entity.id
_entity.type
_entity.pdbx_description
1 polymer ?
#
loop_
_entity_poly.entity_id
_entity_poly.type
_entity_poly.pdbx_seq_one_letter_code
_entity_poly.pdbx_strand_id
1 'polypeptide(L)'
;MGLRSVLKRPGIIFGGFLGLATLSIMNTAYTNVLDDIKSELVLNYTWAGALMSGYFVGYTIGQIPWGLISDKYGSRKAMSLSVLGISLSTLLFGYSSNIVMAVAFRFLSGLLGAGIFVPGVKLVSSWFNSEERGTALGLLNIGGSSGMIAASWVVPILSVSASWRGSLRLMGLFGVVSAGLCFYFLRDRGGEERRRMSLDDIPLRVPSFWYLSFMQFIRLGAFYTFIAWMP
;
A
#
# COMPACT_ATOMS: atom_id res chain seq x y z
N MET A 1 -13.53 26.62 1.51
CA MET A 1 -12.83 27.03 0.27
C MET A 1 -11.90 25.95 -0.31
N GLY A 2 -11.29 25.07 0.50
CA GLY A 2 -10.27 24.11 0.03
C GLY A 2 -10.69 22.98 -0.93
N LEU A 3 -11.94 22.51 -0.94
CA LEU A 3 -12.33 21.39 -1.83
C LEU A 3 -12.32 21.78 -3.33
N ARG A 4 -12.77 23.00 -3.65
CA ARG A 4 -12.85 23.48 -5.04
C ARG A 4 -11.47 23.76 -5.65
N SER A 5 -10.50 24.19 -4.86
CA SER A 5 -9.12 24.41 -5.30
C SER A 5 -8.37 23.09 -5.46
N VAL A 6 -8.60 22.14 -4.55
CA VAL A 6 -8.08 20.77 -4.63
C VAL A 6 -8.55 20.08 -5.93
N LEU A 7 -9.84 20.22 -6.27
CA LEU A 7 -10.41 19.67 -7.51
C LEU A 7 -9.89 20.31 -8.81
N LYS A 8 -9.17 21.43 -8.77
CA LYS A 8 -8.54 22.02 -9.97
C LYS A 8 -7.39 21.18 -10.52
N ARG A 9 -6.86 20.22 -9.75
CA ARG A 9 -5.75 19.34 -10.15
C ARG A 9 -6.16 17.87 -10.03
N PRO A 10 -7.15 17.41 -10.82
CA PRO A 10 -7.77 16.09 -10.64
C PRO A 10 -6.78 14.94 -10.86
N GLY A 11 -5.81 15.08 -11.77
CA GLY A 11 -4.89 13.99 -12.12
C GLY A 11 -4.01 13.50 -10.96
N ILE A 12 -3.52 14.38 -10.10
CA ILE A 12 -2.64 14.01 -8.97
C ILE A 12 -3.44 13.31 -7.87
N ILE A 13 -4.64 13.83 -7.58
CA ILE A 13 -5.54 13.24 -6.59
C ILE A 13 -6.03 11.89 -7.10
N PHE A 14 -6.42 11.80 -8.36
CA PHE A 14 -6.88 10.56 -8.97
C PHE A 14 -5.78 9.50 -9.02
N GLY A 15 -4.55 9.88 -9.39
CA GLY A 15 -3.40 8.97 -9.38
C GLY A 15 -3.04 8.49 -7.97
N GLY A 16 -3.06 9.38 -6.96
CA GLY A 16 -2.80 8.98 -5.59
C GLY A 16 -3.94 8.16 -4.97
N PHE A 17 -5.19 8.50 -5.29
CA PHE A 17 -6.38 7.74 -4.93
C PHE A 17 -6.30 6.32 -5.48
N LEU A 18 -5.97 6.17 -6.77
CA LEU A 18 -5.79 4.88 -7.42
C LEU A 18 -4.63 4.08 -6.82
N GLY A 19 -3.51 4.73 -6.52
CA GLY A 19 -2.36 4.09 -5.89
C GLY A 19 -2.71 3.50 -4.52
N LEU A 20 -3.36 4.29 -3.66
CA LEU A 20 -3.79 3.83 -2.33
C LEU A 20 -4.94 2.83 -2.40
N ALA A 21 -5.89 3.02 -3.32
CA ALA A 21 -6.94 2.03 -3.57
C ALA A 21 -6.33 0.69 -3.98
N THR A 22 -5.33 0.68 -4.87
CA THR A 22 -4.68 -0.56 -5.29
C THR A 22 -3.94 -1.24 -4.14
N LEU A 23 -3.18 -0.49 -3.33
CA LEU A 23 -2.53 -1.01 -2.13
C LEU A 23 -3.56 -1.67 -1.20
N SER A 24 -4.66 -0.98 -0.92
CA SER A 24 -5.73 -1.49 -0.06
C SER A 24 -6.42 -2.71 -0.65
N ILE A 25 -6.73 -2.70 -1.95
CA ILE A 25 -7.34 -3.85 -2.64
C ILE A 25 -6.44 -5.08 -2.50
N MET A 26 -5.14 -4.97 -2.81
CA MET A 26 -4.22 -6.10 -2.75
C MET A 26 -4.07 -6.63 -1.32
N ASN A 27 -4.01 -5.74 -0.33
CA ASN A 27 -3.88 -6.16 1.06
C ASN A 27 -5.15 -6.82 1.60
N THR A 28 -6.32 -6.28 1.27
CA THR A 28 -7.62 -6.81 1.69
C THR A 28 -8.02 -8.06 0.93
N ALA A 29 -7.61 -8.22 -0.32
CA ALA A 29 -7.83 -9.45 -1.08
C ALA A 29 -7.22 -10.67 -0.38
N TYR A 30 -6.06 -10.50 0.27
CA TYR A 30 -5.46 -11.57 1.08
C TYR A 30 -6.29 -11.89 2.33
N THR A 31 -6.76 -10.87 3.06
CA THR A 31 -7.52 -11.10 4.31
C THR A 31 -8.83 -11.83 4.07
N ASN A 32 -9.53 -11.52 2.96
CA ASN A 32 -10.81 -12.14 2.62
C ASN A 32 -10.68 -13.60 2.20
N VAL A 33 -9.49 -14.00 1.79
CA VAL A 33 -9.18 -15.30 1.19
C VAL A 33 -8.37 -16.17 2.15
N LEU A 34 -8.00 -15.61 3.29
CA LEU A 34 -7.16 -16.25 4.29
C LEU A 34 -7.74 -17.57 4.80
N ASP A 35 -9.05 -17.64 4.98
CA ASP A 35 -9.70 -18.85 5.49
C ASP A 35 -9.76 -19.97 4.45
N ASP A 36 -9.96 -19.63 3.16
CA ASP A 36 -9.82 -20.58 2.06
C ASP A 36 -8.39 -21.14 2.00
N ILE A 37 -7.37 -20.27 2.12
CA ILE A 37 -5.95 -20.65 2.15
C ILE A 37 -5.66 -21.58 3.34
N LYS A 38 -6.17 -21.27 4.54
CA LYS A 38 -6.01 -22.12 5.72
C LYS A 38 -6.61 -23.50 5.53
N SER A 39 -7.81 -23.57 4.93
CA SER A 39 -8.54 -24.82 4.71
C SER A 39 -7.86 -25.71 3.66
N GLU A 40 -7.36 -25.14 2.56
CA GLU A 40 -6.80 -25.92 1.45
C GLU A 40 -5.35 -26.37 1.73
N LEU A 41 -4.53 -25.53 2.37
CA LEU A 41 -3.13 -25.85 2.66
C LEU A 41 -2.94 -26.57 4.00
N VAL A 42 -4.03 -26.91 4.72
CA VAL A 42 -4.03 -27.55 6.05
C VAL A 42 -3.06 -26.81 6.98
N LEU A 43 -3.18 -25.48 7.03
CA LEU A 43 -2.16 -24.65 7.67
C LEU A 43 -2.28 -24.66 9.19
N ASN A 44 -1.19 -25.00 9.85
CA ASN A 44 -1.01 -24.74 11.27
C ASN A 44 -1.08 -23.22 11.52
N TYR A 45 -1.72 -22.77 12.60
CA TYR A 45 -1.92 -21.33 12.92
C TYR A 45 -0.63 -20.51 12.86
N THR A 46 0.53 -21.15 13.12
CA THR A 46 1.87 -20.57 12.98
C THR A 46 2.13 -20.00 11.58
N TRP A 47 1.75 -20.69 10.52
CA TRP A 47 2.01 -20.25 9.14
C TRP A 47 1.10 -19.12 8.69
N ALA A 48 -0.15 -19.09 9.16
CA ALA A 48 -1.05 -17.96 8.93
C ALA A 48 -0.50 -16.67 9.58
N GLY A 49 0.04 -16.78 10.79
CA GLY A 49 0.76 -15.70 11.46
C GLY A 49 2.02 -15.27 10.70
N ALA A 50 2.79 -16.22 10.17
CA ALA A 50 3.99 -15.95 9.39
C ALA A 50 3.71 -15.18 8.08
N LEU A 51 2.57 -15.43 7.42
CA LEU A 51 2.17 -14.69 6.24
C LEU A 51 1.80 -13.24 6.58
N MET A 52 1.05 -13.00 7.66
CA MET A 52 0.73 -11.64 8.11
C MET A 52 1.99 -10.88 8.51
N SER A 53 2.83 -11.48 9.37
CA SER A 53 4.06 -10.84 9.83
C SER A 53 5.03 -10.61 8.68
N GLY A 54 5.13 -11.54 7.73
CA GLY A 54 5.95 -11.40 6.52
C GLY A 54 5.63 -10.12 5.75
N TYR A 55 4.34 -9.81 5.55
CA TYR A 55 3.93 -8.54 4.92
C TYR A 55 4.40 -7.33 5.74
N PHE A 56 4.16 -7.31 7.05
CA PHE A 56 4.53 -6.17 7.90
C PHE A 56 6.04 -5.95 8.01
N VAL A 57 6.82 -7.03 8.12
CA VAL A 57 8.29 -6.96 8.15
C VAL A 57 8.80 -6.42 6.81
N GLY A 58 8.30 -6.95 5.69
CA GLY A 58 8.64 -6.43 4.36
C GLY A 58 8.28 -4.95 4.22
N TYR A 59 7.08 -4.57 4.63
CA TYR A 59 6.60 -3.19 4.57
C TYR A 59 7.46 -2.24 5.42
N THR A 60 7.84 -2.65 6.63
CA THR A 60 8.68 -1.86 7.53
C THR A 60 10.06 -1.63 6.93
N ILE A 61 10.70 -2.70 6.43
CA ILE A 61 12.01 -2.60 5.76
C ILE A 61 11.89 -1.72 4.50
N GLY A 62 10.79 -1.83 3.75
CA GLY A 62 10.57 -1.09 2.51
C GLY A 62 10.36 0.41 2.69
N GLN A 63 9.88 0.88 3.84
CA GLN A 63 9.59 2.31 4.05
C GLN A 63 10.83 3.20 3.86
N ILE A 64 11.98 2.78 4.38
CA ILE A 64 13.22 3.58 4.32
C ILE A 64 13.75 3.66 2.87
N PRO A 65 13.99 2.54 2.16
CA PRO A 65 14.46 2.58 0.78
C PRO A 65 13.51 3.33 -0.16
N TRP A 66 12.20 3.12 -0.04
CA TRP A 66 11.23 3.80 -0.90
C TRP A 66 11.13 5.30 -0.62
N GLY A 67 11.35 5.72 0.63
CA GLY A 67 11.53 7.14 0.97
C GLY A 67 12.70 7.76 0.20
N LEU A 68 13.88 7.13 0.25
CA LEU A 68 15.08 7.59 -0.46
C LEU A 68 14.90 7.56 -1.99
N ILE A 69 14.25 6.53 -2.53
CA ILE A 69 13.94 6.41 -3.97
C ILE A 69 13.01 7.54 -4.41
N SER A 70 11.97 7.83 -3.63
CA SER A 70 11.05 8.95 -3.88
C SER A 70 11.77 10.29 -3.86
N ASP A 71 12.74 10.47 -2.97
CA ASP A 71 13.55 11.69 -2.89
C ASP A 71 14.49 11.86 -4.09
N LYS A 72 15.12 10.76 -4.53
CA LYS A 72 16.11 10.80 -5.63
C LYS A 72 15.47 10.81 -7.02
N TYR A 73 14.48 9.95 -7.26
CA TYR A 73 13.91 9.70 -8.59
C TYR A 73 12.54 10.35 -8.82
N GLY A 74 11.93 10.93 -7.78
CA GLY A 74 10.61 11.55 -7.83
C GLY A 74 9.50 10.62 -7.34
N SER A 75 8.50 11.21 -6.68
CA SER A 75 7.41 10.48 -6.06
C SER A 75 6.51 9.78 -7.07
N ARG A 76 6.34 10.34 -8.28
CA ARG A 76 5.62 9.68 -9.40
C ARG A 76 6.21 8.31 -9.71
N LYS A 77 7.52 8.26 -9.94
CA LYS A 77 8.21 7.01 -10.34
C LYS A 77 8.22 6.03 -9.19
N ALA A 78 8.48 6.49 -7.97
CA ALA A 78 8.45 5.65 -6.77
C ALA A 78 7.07 4.98 -6.60
N MET A 79 5.99 5.76 -6.57
CA MET A 79 4.63 5.20 -6.44
C MET A 79 4.31 4.22 -7.55
N SER A 80 4.57 4.58 -8.81
CA SER A 80 4.20 3.73 -9.95
C SER A 80 4.95 2.39 -9.94
N LEU A 81 6.24 2.41 -9.60
CA LEU A 81 7.06 1.20 -9.48
C LEU A 81 6.61 0.34 -8.29
N SER A 82 6.23 0.96 -7.18
CA SER A 82 5.67 0.25 -6.02
C SER A 82 4.33 -0.41 -6.33
N VAL A 83 3.43 0.28 -7.04
CA VAL A 83 2.14 -0.28 -7.48
C VAL A 83 2.39 -1.46 -8.43
N LEU A 84 3.28 -1.33 -9.43
CA LEU A 84 3.66 -2.45 -10.28
C LEU A 84 4.22 -3.62 -9.46
N GLY A 85 5.11 -3.34 -8.51
CA GLY A 85 5.78 -4.34 -7.71
C GLY A 85 4.82 -5.14 -6.81
N ILE A 86 3.91 -4.46 -6.11
CA ILE A 86 2.91 -5.14 -5.27
C ILE A 86 1.93 -5.95 -6.13
N SER A 87 1.52 -5.43 -7.28
CA SER A 87 0.62 -6.14 -8.19
C SER A 87 1.24 -7.40 -8.79
N LEU A 88 2.51 -7.32 -9.21
CA LEU A 88 3.24 -8.48 -9.71
C LEU A 88 3.47 -9.52 -8.61
N SER A 89 3.79 -9.08 -7.39
CA SER A 89 3.96 -9.97 -6.24
C SER A 89 2.64 -10.67 -5.87
N THR A 90 1.51 -9.97 -5.97
CA THR A 90 0.19 -10.54 -5.72
C THR A 90 -0.20 -11.55 -6.81
N LEU A 91 0.14 -11.26 -8.06
CA LEU A 91 -0.05 -12.18 -9.18
C LEU A 91 0.77 -13.47 -8.97
N LEU A 92 2.05 -13.33 -8.62
CA LEU A 92 2.94 -14.46 -8.30
C LEU A 92 2.45 -15.26 -7.08
N PHE A 93 1.90 -14.59 -6.08
CA PHE A 93 1.29 -15.24 -4.92
C PHE A 93 0.13 -16.17 -5.34
N GLY A 94 -0.69 -15.77 -6.32
CA GLY A 94 -1.74 -16.61 -6.88
C GLY A 94 -1.25 -17.89 -7.59
N TYR A 95 0.03 -17.95 -7.98
CA TYR A 95 0.69 -19.14 -8.53
C TYR A 95 1.47 -19.95 -7.49
N SER A 96 1.48 -19.52 -6.22
CA SER A 96 2.21 -20.24 -5.19
C SER A 96 1.61 -21.63 -4.93
N SER A 97 2.47 -22.64 -4.98
CA SER A 97 2.13 -24.04 -4.68
C SER A 97 2.59 -24.47 -3.29
N ASN A 98 3.49 -23.71 -2.65
CA ASN A 98 4.08 -24.04 -1.35
C ASN A 98 4.00 -22.86 -0.38
N ILE A 99 3.83 -23.14 0.92
CA ILE A 99 3.67 -22.14 1.97
C ILE A 99 4.89 -21.21 2.08
N VAL A 100 6.10 -21.74 1.87
CA VAL A 100 7.34 -20.96 1.90
C VAL A 100 7.37 -19.93 0.76
N MET A 101 6.92 -20.32 -0.43
CA MET A 101 6.78 -19.38 -1.56
C MET A 101 5.71 -18.33 -1.28
N ALA A 102 4.58 -18.72 -0.68
CA ALA A 102 3.54 -17.78 -0.28
C ALA A 102 4.09 -16.74 0.72
N VAL A 103 4.84 -17.16 1.74
CA VAL A 103 5.49 -16.25 2.70
C VAL A 103 6.51 -15.34 2.01
N ALA A 104 7.33 -15.86 1.11
CA ALA A 104 8.30 -15.06 0.36
C ALA A 104 7.62 -13.98 -0.53
N PHE A 105 6.58 -14.34 -1.27
CA PHE A 105 5.82 -13.38 -2.08
C PHE A 105 5.05 -12.38 -1.22
N ARG A 106 4.61 -12.78 -0.02
CA ARG A 106 3.93 -11.88 0.91
C ARG A 106 4.89 -10.85 1.51
N PHE A 107 6.10 -11.29 1.86
CA PHE A 107 7.20 -10.39 2.22
C PHE A 107 7.53 -9.42 1.09
N LEU A 108 7.66 -9.93 -0.14
CA LEU A 108 7.92 -9.10 -1.32
C LEU A 108 6.79 -8.08 -1.58
N SER A 109 5.54 -8.48 -1.40
CA SER A 109 4.38 -7.59 -1.52
C SER A 109 4.42 -6.45 -0.50
N GLY A 110 4.83 -6.72 0.74
CA GLY A 110 5.04 -5.70 1.76
C GLY A 110 6.17 -4.75 1.38
N LEU A 111 7.32 -5.31 1.01
CA LEU A 111 8.51 -4.55 0.62
C LEU A 111 8.24 -3.59 -0.54
N LEU A 112 7.51 -4.06 -1.57
CA LEU A 112 7.19 -3.25 -2.74
C LEU A 112 6.01 -2.31 -2.49
N GLY A 113 5.05 -2.68 -1.64
CA GLY A 113 3.89 -1.84 -1.27
C GLY A 113 4.24 -0.61 -0.42
N ALA A 114 5.38 -0.63 0.29
CA ALA A 114 5.80 0.46 1.17
C ALA A 114 6.02 1.80 0.44
N GLY A 115 6.34 1.78 -0.85
CA GLY A 115 6.56 3.00 -1.64
C GLY A 115 5.31 3.63 -2.25
N ILE A 116 4.11 3.27 -1.77
CA ILE A 116 2.86 3.91 -2.19
C ILE A 116 2.49 5.03 -1.21
N PHE A 117 2.39 4.73 0.09
CA PHE A 117 1.91 5.71 1.08
C PHE A 117 2.89 6.86 1.29
N VAL A 118 4.17 6.57 1.60
CA VAL A 118 5.16 7.60 1.91
C VAL A 118 5.38 8.56 0.73
N PRO A 119 5.63 8.07 -0.51
CA PRO A 119 5.78 8.95 -1.67
C PRO A 119 4.46 9.64 -2.05
N GLY A 120 3.30 9.03 -1.82
CA GLY A 120 1.99 9.65 -2.08
C GLY A 120 1.69 10.84 -1.16
N VAL A 121 1.99 10.70 0.13
CA VAL A 121 1.90 11.81 1.08
C VAL A 121 2.87 12.92 0.67
N LYS A 122 4.12 12.58 0.31
CA LYS A 122 5.11 13.57 -0.17
C LYS A 122 4.61 14.30 -1.42
N LEU A 123 4.09 13.58 -2.40
CA LEU A 123 3.56 14.16 -3.64
C LEU A 123 2.44 15.15 -3.36
N VAL A 124 1.43 14.77 -2.57
CA VAL A 124 0.34 15.69 -2.20
C VAL A 124 0.86 16.90 -1.44
N SER A 125 1.84 16.70 -0.55
CA SER A 125 2.44 17.79 0.22
C SER A 125 3.21 18.80 -0.65
N SER A 126 3.77 18.36 -1.79
CA SER A 126 4.46 19.24 -2.75
C SER A 126 3.51 20.03 -3.65
N TRP A 127 2.30 19.53 -3.88
CA TRP A 127 1.34 20.11 -4.83
C TRP A 127 0.28 21.01 -4.19
N PHE A 128 0.01 20.84 -2.89
CA PHE A 128 -1.04 21.55 -2.15
C PHE A 128 -0.46 22.31 -0.96
N ASN A 129 -0.96 23.52 -0.72
CA ASN A 129 -0.56 24.36 0.41
C ASN A 129 -1.10 23.78 1.74
N SER A 130 -0.54 24.23 2.88
CA SER A 130 -0.88 23.73 4.22
C SER A 130 -2.38 23.73 4.52
N GLU A 131 -3.14 24.71 4.02
CA GLU A 131 -4.59 24.84 4.21
C GLU A 131 -5.41 23.80 3.43
N GLU A 132 -4.89 23.30 2.31
CA GLU A 132 -5.57 22.36 1.41
C GLU A 132 -5.08 20.92 1.55
N ARG A 133 -3.86 20.76 2.10
CA ARG A 133 -3.19 19.48 2.29
C ARG A 133 -4.02 18.49 3.10
N GLY A 134 -4.70 18.96 4.15
CA GLY A 134 -5.59 18.11 4.96
C GLY A 134 -6.72 17.49 4.14
N THR A 135 -7.39 18.30 3.30
CA THR A 135 -8.47 17.82 2.43
C THR A 135 -7.94 16.89 1.34
N ALA A 136 -6.78 17.19 0.75
CA ALA A 136 -6.17 16.35 -0.27
C ALA A 136 -5.73 14.98 0.29
N LEU A 137 -5.13 14.95 1.49
CA LEU A 137 -4.80 13.70 2.20
C LEU A 137 -6.07 12.94 2.62
N GLY A 138 -7.15 13.63 2.96
CA GLY A 138 -8.46 13.02 3.21
C GLY A 138 -8.98 12.29 1.97
N LEU A 139 -8.98 12.94 0.80
CA LEU A 139 -9.37 12.33 -0.47
C LEU A 139 -8.50 11.13 -0.84
N LEU A 140 -7.19 11.20 -0.58
CA LEU A 140 -6.31 10.05 -0.73
C LEU A 140 -6.71 8.86 0.14
N ASN A 141 -7.05 9.12 1.41
CA ASN A 141 -7.50 8.06 2.31
C ASN A 141 -8.85 7.46 1.88
N ILE A 142 -9.76 8.27 1.34
CA ILE A 142 -11.00 7.77 0.73
C ILE A 142 -10.69 6.77 -0.39
N GLY A 143 -9.61 6.99 -1.15
CA GLY A 143 -9.08 6.00 -2.11
C GLY A 143 -8.78 4.65 -1.48
N GLY A 144 -7.98 4.65 -0.41
CA GLY A 144 -7.68 3.43 0.34
C GLY A 144 -8.93 2.75 0.91
N SER A 145 -9.84 3.50 1.52
CA SER A 145 -11.09 2.97 2.08
C SER A 145 -12.02 2.41 1.00
N SER A 146 -12.17 3.11 -0.13
CA SER A 146 -12.99 2.63 -1.25
C SER A 146 -12.42 1.36 -1.87
N GLY A 147 -11.10 1.25 -1.97
CA GLY A 147 -10.42 0.03 -2.42
C GLY A 147 -10.66 -1.15 -1.49
N MET A 148 -10.61 -0.93 -0.17
CA MET A 148 -10.92 -1.94 0.83
C MET A 148 -12.36 -2.46 0.69
N ILE A 149 -13.34 -1.56 0.59
CA ILE A 149 -14.76 -1.92 0.41
C ILE A 149 -14.95 -2.71 -0.89
N ALA A 150 -14.38 -2.22 -2.00
CA ALA A 150 -14.46 -2.89 -3.29
C ALA A 150 -13.86 -4.31 -3.23
N ALA A 151 -12.70 -4.47 -2.60
CA ALA A 151 -12.06 -5.78 -2.45
C ALA A 151 -12.89 -6.74 -1.58
N SER A 152 -13.48 -6.26 -0.48
CA SER A 152 -14.36 -7.06 0.39
C SER A 152 -15.62 -7.57 -0.30
N TRP A 153 -16.10 -6.89 -1.33
CA TRP A 153 -17.25 -7.34 -2.10
C TRP A 153 -16.85 -8.21 -3.30
N VAL A 154 -15.86 -7.76 -4.05
CA VAL A 154 -15.48 -8.39 -5.33
C VAL A 154 -14.71 -9.69 -5.11
N VAL A 155 -13.77 -9.72 -4.15
CA VAL A 155 -12.88 -10.88 -3.95
C VAL A 155 -13.65 -12.15 -3.54
N PRO A 156 -14.59 -12.13 -2.56
CA PRO A 156 -15.35 -13.33 -2.20
C PRO A 156 -16.25 -13.83 -3.34
N ILE A 157 -16.86 -12.93 -4.12
CA ILE A 157 -17.71 -13.31 -5.26
C ILE A 157 -16.86 -14.04 -6.32
N LEU A 158 -15.65 -13.54 -6.57
CA LEU A 158 -14.72 -14.22 -7.48
C LEU A 158 -14.16 -15.51 -6.89
N SER A 159 -13.98 -15.62 -5.57
CA SER A 159 -13.41 -16.83 -4.96
C SER A 159 -14.33 -18.03 -5.12
N VAL A 160 -15.66 -17.82 -5.09
CA VAL A 160 -16.67 -18.85 -5.34
C VAL A 160 -16.59 -19.44 -6.76
N SER A 161 -16.23 -18.64 -7.77
CA SER A 161 -16.24 -19.06 -9.18
C SER A 161 -14.86 -19.43 -9.75
N ALA A 162 -13.80 -18.76 -9.33
CA ALA A 162 -12.45 -18.90 -9.89
C ALA A 162 -11.42 -19.47 -8.90
N SER A 163 -11.88 -19.98 -7.74
CA SER A 163 -11.06 -20.22 -6.55
C SER A 163 -10.32 -18.98 -6.07
N TRP A 164 -9.74 -19.08 -4.87
CA TRP A 164 -8.91 -18.02 -4.34
C TRP A 164 -7.69 -17.67 -5.20
N ARG A 165 -7.05 -18.68 -5.82
CA ARG A 165 -5.91 -18.48 -6.72
C ARG A 165 -6.28 -17.68 -7.97
N GLY A 166 -7.46 -17.92 -8.55
CA GLY A 166 -7.95 -17.15 -9.70
C GLY A 166 -8.25 -15.70 -9.32
N SER A 167 -8.89 -15.49 -8.17
CA SER A 167 -9.21 -14.17 -7.64
C SER A 167 -7.96 -13.31 -7.44
N LEU A 168 -6.91 -13.85 -6.83
CA LEU A 168 -5.65 -13.13 -6.62
C LEU A 168 -4.91 -12.83 -7.93
N ARG A 169 -4.96 -13.75 -8.91
CA ARG A 169 -4.38 -13.51 -10.25
C ARG A 169 -5.09 -12.36 -10.97
N LEU A 170 -6.42 -12.34 -10.94
CA LEU A 170 -7.24 -11.28 -11.54
C LEU A 170 -7.01 -9.93 -10.85
N MET A 171 -6.93 -9.91 -9.52
CA MET A 171 -6.59 -8.71 -8.75
C MET A 171 -5.19 -8.21 -9.08
N GLY A 172 -4.21 -9.10 -9.18
CA GLY A 172 -2.85 -8.76 -9.62
C GLY A 172 -2.83 -8.13 -11.02
N LEU A 173 -3.56 -8.71 -11.99
CA LEU A 173 -3.70 -8.16 -13.34
C LEU A 173 -4.34 -6.76 -13.33
N PHE A 174 -5.43 -6.58 -12.57
CA PHE A 174 -6.06 -5.27 -12.41
C PHE A 174 -5.08 -4.24 -11.81
N GLY A 175 -4.27 -4.65 -10.85
CA GLY A 175 -3.23 -3.81 -10.26
C GLY A 175 -2.11 -3.43 -11.23
N VAL A 176 -1.72 -4.31 -12.15
CA VAL A 176 -0.75 -3.98 -13.21
C VAL A 176 -1.31 -2.90 -14.14
N VAL A 177 -2.59 -3.00 -14.51
CA VAL A 177 -3.28 -1.96 -15.30
C VAL A 177 -3.38 -0.66 -14.51
N SER A 178 -3.74 -0.72 -13.22
CA SER A 178 -3.84 0.47 -12.37
C SER A 178 -2.48 1.16 -12.19
N ALA A 179 -1.37 0.41 -12.22
CA ALA A 179 -0.04 0.99 -12.17
C ALA A 179 0.31 1.78 -13.43
N GLY A 180 -0.12 1.31 -14.61
CA GLY A 180 -0.01 2.08 -15.86
C GLY A 180 -0.81 3.37 -15.81
N LEU A 181 -2.03 3.33 -15.27
CA LEU A 181 -2.86 4.51 -15.03
C LEU A 181 -2.23 5.46 -14.01
N CYS A 182 -1.69 4.94 -12.90
CA CYS A 182 -0.95 5.74 -11.92
C CYS A 182 0.23 6.45 -12.59
N PHE A 183 1.01 5.75 -13.41
CA PHE A 183 2.14 6.35 -14.11
C PHE A 183 1.69 7.47 -15.06
N TYR A 184 0.54 7.32 -15.73
CA TYR A 184 0.01 8.33 -16.64
C TYR A 184 -0.56 9.56 -15.92
N PHE A 185 -1.33 9.37 -14.84
CA PHE A 185 -2.00 10.44 -14.11
C PHE A 185 -1.10 11.19 -13.12
N LEU A 186 -0.16 10.50 -12.47
CA LEU A 186 0.77 11.12 -11.53
C LEU A 186 1.75 12.02 -12.29
N ARG A 187 1.91 13.26 -11.80
CA ARG A 187 2.92 14.22 -12.29
C ARG A 187 3.73 14.74 -11.11
N ASP A 188 5.06 14.72 -11.24
CA ASP A 188 5.94 15.40 -10.29
C ASP A 188 5.90 16.91 -10.56
N ARG A 189 5.97 17.72 -9.50
CA ARG A 189 6.08 19.17 -9.63
C ARG A 189 7.48 19.51 -10.14
N GLY A 190 7.58 20.10 -11.33
CA GLY A 190 8.85 20.60 -11.85
C GLY A 190 9.31 21.83 -11.06
N GLY A 191 10.58 21.84 -10.62
CA GLY A 191 11.23 23.03 -10.05
C GLY A 191 11.50 23.02 -8.54
N GLU A 192 11.12 21.99 -7.78
CA GLU A 192 11.60 21.84 -6.41
C GLU A 192 12.98 21.18 -6.42
N GLU A 193 13.97 21.81 -5.76
CA GLU A 193 15.24 21.15 -5.45
C GLU A 193 14.93 19.81 -4.77
N ARG A 194 15.38 18.72 -5.37
CA ARG A 194 15.29 17.39 -4.78
C ARG A 194 16.19 17.38 -3.55
N ARG A 195 15.64 17.84 -2.43
CA ARG A 195 16.34 17.80 -1.14
C ARG A 195 16.61 16.33 -0.85
N ARG A 196 17.87 15.93 -1.03
CA ARG A 196 18.34 14.60 -0.63
C ARG A 196 18.35 14.62 0.89
N MET A 197 17.33 14.04 1.54
CA MET A 197 17.46 13.73 2.95
C MET A 197 18.63 12.75 3.10
N SER A 198 19.64 13.14 3.87
CA SER A 198 20.65 12.20 4.33
C SER A 198 20.05 11.34 5.43
N LEU A 199 20.58 10.13 5.64
CA LEU A 199 20.22 9.32 6.81
C LEU A 199 20.53 10.06 8.13
N ASP A 200 21.42 11.05 8.08
CA ASP A 200 21.78 11.91 9.22
C ASP A 200 20.70 12.94 9.57
N ASP A 201 19.77 13.25 8.66
CA ASP A 201 18.67 14.19 8.88
C ASP A 201 17.50 13.54 9.64
N ILE A 202 17.56 12.23 9.90
CA ILE A 202 16.51 11.52 10.63
C ILE A 202 16.54 12.00 12.09
N PRO A 203 15.41 12.47 12.67
CA PRO A 203 15.34 13.03 14.01
C PRO A 203 15.41 11.95 15.12
N LEU A 204 16.34 10.99 15.01
CA LEU A 204 16.54 9.91 15.98
C LEU A 204 16.89 10.42 17.38
N ARG A 205 17.47 11.62 17.46
CA ARG A 205 17.88 12.27 18.72
C ARG A 205 16.76 13.06 19.40
N VAL A 206 15.58 13.21 18.77
CA VAL A 206 14.48 14.02 19.30
C VAL A 206 13.54 13.12 20.14
N PRO A 207 13.33 13.38 21.44
CA PRO A 207 12.45 12.55 22.27
C PRO A 207 11.00 12.49 21.77
N SER A 208 10.49 13.61 21.24
CA SER A 208 9.14 13.70 20.68
C SER A 208 8.93 12.75 19.49
N PHE A 209 9.99 12.47 18.71
CA PHE A 209 9.93 11.52 17.60
C PHE A 209 9.63 10.10 18.08
N TRP A 210 10.28 9.67 19.17
CA TRP A 210 10.05 8.37 19.78
C TRP A 210 8.65 8.25 20.37
N TYR A 211 8.15 9.30 21.03
CA TYR A 211 6.81 9.31 21.58
C TYR A 211 5.73 9.18 20.50
N LEU A 212 5.85 9.96 19.41
CA LEU A 212 4.93 9.87 18.26
C LEU A 212 5.00 8.51 17.56
N SER A 213 6.21 7.95 17.40
CA SER A 213 6.41 6.64 16.80
C SER A 213 5.80 5.52 17.64
N PHE A 214 5.97 5.58 18.96
CA PHE A 214 5.41 4.61 19.89
C PHE A 214 3.87 4.67 19.93
N MET A 215 3.30 5.87 19.96
CA MET A 215 1.85 6.05 19.84
C MET A 215 1.31 5.48 18.53
N GLN A 216 1.99 5.76 17.41
CA GLN A 216 1.59 5.25 16.10
C GLN A 216 1.72 3.72 16.02
N PHE A 217 2.75 3.15 16.62
CA PHE A 217 2.94 1.71 16.73
C PHE A 217 1.80 1.04 17.50
N ILE A 218 1.43 1.56 18.68
CA ILE A 218 0.29 1.05 19.45
C ILE A 218 -1.00 1.18 18.65
N ARG A 219 -1.24 2.34 18.03
CA ARG A 219 -2.46 2.60 17.25
C ARG A 219 -2.62 1.60 16.10
N LEU A 220 -1.55 1.39 15.31
CA LEU A 220 -1.58 0.45 14.19
C LEU A 220 -1.65 -1.00 14.67
N GLY A 221 -0.89 -1.36 15.71
CA GLY A 221 -0.89 -2.70 16.28
C GLY A 221 -2.27 -3.11 16.79
N ALA A 222 -2.94 -2.23 17.54
CA ALA A 222 -4.31 -2.46 18.00
C ALA A 222 -5.27 -2.62 16.81
N PHE A 223 -5.25 -1.68 15.86
CA PHE A 223 -6.13 -1.69 14.68
C PHE A 223 -6.00 -2.99 13.86
N TYR A 224 -4.78 -3.41 13.54
CA TYR A 224 -4.57 -4.63 12.75
C TYR A 224 -4.81 -5.91 13.54
N THR A 225 -4.57 -5.91 14.85
CA THR A 225 -4.91 -7.07 15.70
C THR A 225 -6.42 -7.28 15.73
N PHE A 226 -7.21 -6.21 15.88
CA PHE A 226 -8.67 -6.30 15.82
C PHE A 226 -9.17 -6.80 14.45
N ILE A 227 -8.66 -6.27 13.34
CA ILE A 227 -9.05 -6.72 12.00
C ILE A 227 -8.66 -8.18 11.73
N ALA A 228 -7.52 -8.63 12.24
CA ALA A 228 -7.01 -9.97 11.98
C ALA A 228 -7.72 -11.07 12.78
N TRP A 229 -8.23 -10.74 13.97
CA TRP A 229 -8.74 -11.72 14.94
C TRP A 229 -10.24 -11.58 15.22
N MET A 230 -10.90 -10.49 14.79
CA MET A 230 -12.35 -10.47 14.76
C MET A 230 -12.86 -11.27 13.56
N PRO A 231 -13.88 -12.13 13.77
CA PRO A 231 -14.56 -12.84 12.68
C PRO A 231 -15.35 -11.89 11.76
#